data_AF-A0A1F9DLD3-F1
#
_entry.id   AF-A0A1F9DLD3-F1
#
_cell.length_a   1.000
_cell.length_b   1.000
_cell.length_c   1.000
_cell.angle_alpha   90.00
_cell.angle_beta   90.00
_cell.angle_gamma   90.00
#
_symmetry.space_group_name_H-M   'P 1'
#
loop_
_entity.id
_entity.type
_entity.pdbx_description
1 polymer ?
#
loop_
_entity_poly.entity_id
_entity_poly.type
_entity_poly.pdbx_seq_one_letter_code
_entity_poly.pdbx_strand_id
1 'polypeptide(L)'
;MGFFNSLLIRITLAVLGGVLYALLTYALITSLNLSSPLATLAASFAYLFYLGSRLLLLFSGIDSPYYLRGRKGPSKTLPEKNSFHDAAQWVGKLYHQHDIVLFVFLGILSLVFLVSLVMDGLGGNPFGDTIQNLWNTLLPIP
;
A
#
# COMPACT_ATOMS: atom_id res chain seq x y z
N MET A 1 2.63 8.82 22.43
CA MET A 1 3.40 8.14 21.37
C MET A 1 3.56 6.61 21.58
N GLY A 2 2.88 5.97 22.54
CA GLY A 2 3.15 4.54 22.88
C GLY A 2 2.27 3.48 22.20
N PHE A 3 1.02 3.80 21.87
CA PHE A 3 0.05 2.77 21.42
C PHE A 3 0.39 2.21 20.02
N PHE A 4 0.53 3.07 19.01
CA PHE A 4 0.89 2.68 17.63
C PHE A 4 2.29 2.07 17.47
N ASN A 5 3.10 2.09 18.54
CA ASN A 5 4.47 1.62 18.49
C ASN A 5 4.65 0.18 19.01
N SER A 6 3.57 -0.46 19.47
CA SER A 6 3.63 -1.86 19.91
C SER A 6 3.85 -2.79 18.71
N LEU A 7 4.65 -3.84 18.92
CA LEU A 7 4.92 -4.85 17.89
C LEU A 7 3.63 -5.46 17.36
N LEU A 8 2.68 -5.76 18.27
CA LEU A 8 1.38 -6.31 17.94
C LEU A 8 0.62 -5.40 16.97
N ILE A 9 0.52 -4.09 17.26
CA ILE A 9 -0.20 -3.15 16.41
C ILE A 9 0.45 -3.03 15.03
N ARG A 10 1.79 -3.05 14.96
CA ARG A 10 2.51 -3.01 13.68
C ARG A 10 2.29 -4.27 12.84
N ILE A 11 2.24 -5.45 13.48
CA ILE A 11 1.91 -6.71 12.80
C ILE A 11 0.46 -6.66 12.30
N THR A 12 -0.49 -6.23 13.13
CA THR A 12 -1.90 -6.09 12.74
C THR A 12 -2.07 -5.14 11.56
N LEU A 13 -1.39 -3.99 11.57
CA LEU A 13 -1.38 -3.03 10.46
C LEU A 13 -0.74 -3.62 9.18
N ALA A 14 0.32 -4.42 9.32
CA ALA A 14 0.94 -5.10 8.18
C ALA A 14 0.01 -6.16 7.57
N VAL A 15 -0.70 -6.94 8.39
CA VAL A 15 -1.69 -7.92 7.90
C VAL A 15 -2.85 -7.20 7.21
N LEU A 16 -3.43 -6.20 7.86
CA LEU A 16 -4.58 -5.46 7.33
C LEU A 16 -4.22 -4.71 6.04
N GLY A 17 -3.04 -4.08 5.99
CA GLY A 17 -2.51 -3.46 4.78
C GLY A 17 -2.28 -4.48 3.66
N GLY A 18 -1.78 -5.67 3.97
CA GLY A 18 -1.59 -6.74 3.00
C GLY A 18 -2.92 -7.19 2.39
N VAL A 19 -3.95 -7.41 3.22
CA VAL A 19 -5.30 -7.78 2.76
C VAL A 19 -5.86 -6.71 1.82
N LEU A 20 -5.78 -5.43 2.21
CA LEU A 20 -6.26 -4.33 1.37
C LEU A 20 -5.49 -4.25 0.04
N TYR A 21 -4.18 -4.48 0.07
CA TYR A 21 -3.34 -4.47 -1.13
C TYR A 21 -3.67 -5.62 -2.09
N ALA A 22 -3.95 -6.80 -1.54
CA ALA A 22 -4.38 -7.97 -2.29
C ALA A 22 -5.76 -7.73 -2.94
N LEU A 23 -6.72 -7.19 -2.19
CA LEU A 23 -8.05 -6.84 -2.70
C LEU A 23 -7.98 -5.78 -3.80
N LEU A 24 -7.13 -4.76 -3.62
CA LEU A 24 -6.90 -3.75 -4.65
C LEU A 24 -6.30 -4.35 -5.92
N THR A 25 -5.29 -5.21 -5.78
CA THR A 25 -4.65 -5.90 -6.90
C THR A 25 -5.66 -6.78 -7.66
N TYR A 26 -6.49 -7.51 -6.92
CA TYR A 26 -7.57 -8.32 -7.49
C TYR A 26 -8.54 -7.45 -8.28
N ALA A 27 -9.06 -6.37 -7.66
CA ALA A 27 -10.00 -5.46 -8.29
C ALA A 27 -9.43 -4.82 -9.57
N LEU A 28 -8.16 -4.40 -9.56
CA LEU A 28 -7.49 -3.86 -10.74
C LEU A 28 -7.38 -4.90 -11.87
N ILE A 29 -6.98 -6.13 -11.57
CA ILE A 29 -6.81 -7.16 -12.62
C ILE A 29 -8.18 -7.59 -13.18
N THR A 30 -9.18 -7.76 -12.32
CA THR A 30 -10.54 -8.04 -12.76
C THR A 30 -11.12 -6.90 -13.58
N SER A 31 -10.80 -5.64 -13.24
CA SER A 31 -11.23 -4.49 -14.05
C SER A 31 -10.67 -4.49 -15.46
N LEU A 32 -9.44 -4.99 -15.64
CA LEU A 32 -8.82 -5.13 -16.96
C LEU A 32 -9.41 -6.30 -17.77
N ASN A 33 -10.51 -6.91 -17.30
CA ASN A 33 -11.17 -8.07 -17.88
C ASN A 33 -10.22 -9.28 -18.07
N LEU A 34 -9.21 -9.38 -17.19
CA LEU A 34 -8.26 -10.49 -17.17
C LEU A 34 -8.86 -11.66 -16.36
N SER A 35 -8.33 -12.87 -16.60
CA SER A 35 -8.90 -14.09 -16.04
C SER A 35 -8.87 -14.10 -14.49
N SER A 36 -9.95 -14.59 -13.88
CA SER A 36 -10.06 -14.72 -12.41
C SER A 36 -8.91 -15.53 -11.77
N PRO A 37 -8.39 -16.62 -12.40
CA PRO A 37 -7.19 -17.30 -11.90
C PRO A 37 -5.95 -16.40 -11.85
N LEU A 38 -5.76 -15.54 -12.87
CA LEU A 38 -4.63 -14.60 -12.90
C LEU A 38 -4.79 -13.52 -11.83
N ALA A 39 -6.00 -12.97 -11.66
CA ALA A 39 -6.31 -11.99 -10.61
C ALA A 39 -6.03 -12.55 -9.21
N THR A 40 -6.46 -13.79 -8.96
CA THR A 40 -6.24 -14.49 -7.68
C THR A 40 -4.76 -14.76 -7.42
N LEU A 41 -4.02 -15.20 -8.44
CA LEU A 41 -2.58 -15.45 -8.33
C LEU A 41 -1.80 -14.18 -8.04
N ALA A 42 -2.07 -13.11 -8.78
CA ALA A 42 -1.42 -11.82 -8.60
C ALA A 42 -1.76 -11.16 -7.26
N ALA A 43 -3.01 -11.24 -6.82
CA ALA A 43 -3.42 -10.76 -5.49
C ALA A 43 -2.71 -11.53 -4.36
N SER A 44 -2.60 -12.85 -4.51
CA SER A 44 -1.87 -13.71 -3.55
C SER A 44 -0.38 -13.37 -3.52
N PHE A 45 0.22 -13.13 -4.69
CA PHE A 45 1.62 -12.73 -4.81
C PHE A 45 1.86 -11.37 -4.16
N ALA A 46 0.99 -10.39 -4.44
CA ALA A 46 1.03 -9.06 -3.84
C ALA A 46 0.89 -9.11 -2.31
N TYR A 47 -0.03 -9.94 -1.79
CA TYR A 47 -0.20 -10.17 -0.36
C TYR A 47 1.08 -10.69 0.29
N LEU A 48 1.64 -11.78 -0.25
CA LEU A 48 2.83 -12.43 0.30
C LEU A 48 4.05 -11.52 0.25
N PHE A 49 4.20 -10.75 -0.84
CA PHE A 49 5.29 -9.81 -0.99
C PHE A 49 5.18 -8.63 -0.02
N TYR A 50 3.98 -8.08 0.14
CA TYR A 50 3.71 -7.00 1.11
C TYR A 50 3.89 -7.47 2.55
N LEU A 51 3.34 -8.63 2.91
CA LEU A 51 3.43 -9.14 4.28
C LEU A 51 4.87 -9.55 4.60
N GLY A 52 5.50 -10.33 3.73
CA GLY A 52 6.85 -10.85 3.92
C GLY A 52 7.87 -9.74 4.09
N SER A 53 7.78 -8.68 3.28
CA SER A 53 8.66 -7.52 3.41
C SER A 53 8.43 -6.70 4.69
N ARG A 54 7.18 -6.49 5.12
CA ARG A 54 6.87 -5.78 6.37
C ARG A 54 7.37 -6.58 7.57
N LEU A 55 7.23 -7.91 7.54
CA LEU A 55 7.80 -8.79 8.55
C LEU A 55 9.33 -8.75 8.52
N LEU A 56 9.97 -8.79 7.34
CA LEU A 56 11.42 -8.62 7.21
C LEU A 56 11.88 -7.28 7.80
N LEU A 57 11.17 -6.18 7.53
CA LEU A 57 11.49 -4.89 8.13
C LEU A 57 11.29 -4.87 9.64
N LEU A 58 10.21 -5.49 10.14
CA LEU A 58 9.92 -5.62 11.58
C LEU A 58 10.99 -6.44 12.32
N PHE A 59 11.43 -7.56 11.74
CA PHE A 59 12.40 -8.48 12.35
C PHE A 59 13.85 -8.12 12.08
N SER A 60 14.15 -7.35 11.01
CA SER A 60 15.53 -6.97 10.68
C SER A 60 16.18 -6.08 11.73
N GLY A 61 15.39 -5.43 12.60
CA GLY A 61 15.91 -4.50 13.61
C GLY A 61 16.65 -3.30 12.99
N ILE A 62 16.57 -3.12 11.66
CA ILE A 62 17.28 -2.05 10.96
C ILE A 62 16.64 -0.73 11.35
N ASP A 63 17.43 0.07 12.06
CA ASP A 63 17.25 1.50 12.23
C ASP A 63 17.41 2.17 10.85
N SER A 64 16.43 1.97 9.98
CA SER A 64 16.32 2.69 8.73
C SER A 64 16.04 4.17 9.06
N PRO A 65 16.66 5.14 8.36
CA PRO A 65 16.38 6.57 8.55
C PRO A 65 14.88 6.90 8.57
N TYR A 66 14.07 6.07 7.91
CA TYR A 66 12.61 6.12 7.88
C TYR A 66 11.95 5.95 9.27
N TYR A 67 12.47 5.06 10.12
CA TYR A 67 11.97 4.85 11.50
C TYR A 67 12.72 5.70 12.55
N LEU A 68 13.86 6.30 12.15
CA LEU A 68 14.72 7.12 13.01
C LEU A 68 14.30 8.58 13.13
N ARG A 69 13.29 9.07 12.40
CA ARG A 69 12.86 10.48 12.45
C ARG A 69 12.48 10.98 13.86
N GLY A 70 12.31 10.08 14.84
CA GLY A 70 12.09 10.41 16.26
C GLY A 70 13.22 10.05 17.24
N ARG A 71 14.32 9.40 16.82
CA ARG A 71 15.44 9.03 17.71
C ARG A 71 16.66 9.91 17.44
N LYS A 72 16.58 11.17 17.87
CA LYS A 72 17.77 12.00 18.14
C LYS A 72 18.38 11.53 19.48
N GLY A 73 19.10 10.42 19.45
CA GLY A 73 19.87 9.93 20.60
C GLY A 73 21.30 9.60 20.14
N PRO A 74 22.30 9.74 21.01
CA PRO A 74 23.71 9.65 20.63
C PRO A 74 24.03 8.25 20.09
N SER A 75 24.81 8.25 19.00
CA SER A 75 25.33 7.10 18.24
C SER A 75 25.09 5.72 18.87
N LYS A 76 24.04 5.03 18.44
CA LYS A 76 24.05 3.57 18.54
C LYS A 76 25.00 3.05 17.46
N THR A 77 25.97 2.27 17.90
CA THR A 77 26.94 1.50 17.12
C THR A 77 26.42 1.16 15.72
N LEU A 78 27.20 1.54 14.69
CA LEU A 78 26.91 1.17 13.31
C LEU A 78 26.60 -0.33 13.25
N PRO A 79 25.43 -0.74 12.72
CA PRO A 79 25.09 -2.14 12.59
C PRO A 79 26.16 -2.84 11.74
N GLU A 80 26.55 -4.03 12.18
CA GLU A 80 27.57 -4.86 11.53
C GLU A 80 27.15 -5.14 10.07
N LYS A 81 28.01 -4.73 9.13
CA LYS A 81 27.73 -4.80 7.69
C LYS A 81 27.75 -6.27 7.25
N ASN A 82 26.58 -6.90 7.16
CA ASN A 82 26.40 -8.24 6.64
C ASN A 82 25.37 -8.26 5.50
N SER A 83 25.33 -9.34 4.72
CA SER A 83 24.43 -9.47 3.56
C SER A 83 22.94 -9.34 3.93
N PHE A 84 22.58 -9.72 5.15
CA PHE A 84 21.23 -9.56 5.69
C PHE A 84 20.88 -8.08 5.93
N HIS A 85 21.80 -7.30 6.47
CA HIS A 85 21.64 -5.87 6.68
C HIS A 85 21.47 -5.11 5.36
N ASP A 86 22.29 -5.45 4.36
CA ASP A 86 22.19 -4.83 3.03
C ASP A 86 20.85 -5.18 2.34
N ALA A 87 20.41 -6.44 2.45
CA ALA A 87 19.11 -6.88 1.93
C ALA A 87 17.95 -6.13 2.59
N ALA A 88 17.94 -6.00 3.92
CA ALA A 88 16.85 -5.33 4.60
C ALA A 88 16.91 -3.79 4.47
N GLN A 89 18.09 -3.17 4.27
CA GLN A 89 18.18 -1.78 3.83
C GLN A 89 17.60 -1.56 2.43
N TRP A 90 17.87 -2.49 1.50
CA TRP A 90 17.33 -2.44 0.15
C TRP A 90 15.80 -2.56 0.16
N VAL A 91 15.27 -3.55 0.90
CA VAL A 91 13.82 -3.69 1.13
C VAL A 91 13.26 -2.41 1.74
N GLY A 92 13.91 -1.83 2.74
CA GLY A 92 13.47 -0.58 3.37
C GLY A 92 13.37 0.59 2.40
N LYS A 93 14.35 0.75 1.49
CA LYS A 93 14.34 1.79 0.45
C LYS A 93 13.26 1.54 -0.60
N LEU A 94 13.11 0.30 -1.05
CA LEU A 94 12.07 -0.09 -2.00
C LEU A 94 10.68 0.25 -1.45
N TYR A 95 10.42 -0.10 -0.18
CA TYR A 95 9.14 0.21 0.47
C TYR A 95 8.93 1.69 0.68
N HIS A 96 9.99 2.47 0.95
CA HIS A 96 9.83 3.92 1.05
C HIS A 96 9.34 4.52 -0.28
N GLN A 97 9.96 4.11 -1.40
CA GLN A 97 9.54 4.57 -2.72
C GLN A 97 8.14 4.05 -3.08
N HIS A 98 7.88 2.77 -2.82
CA HIS A 98 6.58 2.16 -3.07
C HIS A 98 5.46 2.80 -2.24
N ASP A 99 5.69 3.05 -0.94
CA ASP A 99 4.73 3.70 -0.05
C ASP A 99 4.44 5.13 -0.51
N ILE A 100 5.46 5.87 -1.00
CA ILE A 100 5.25 7.19 -1.61
C ILE A 100 4.40 7.08 -2.87
N VAL A 101 4.74 6.18 -3.79
CA VAL A 101 3.99 5.99 -5.04
C VAL A 101 2.55 5.58 -4.75
N LEU A 102 2.34 4.65 -3.81
CA LEU A 102 1.02 4.20 -3.39
C LEU A 102 0.23 5.33 -2.73
N PHE A 103 0.87 6.13 -1.88
CA PHE A 103 0.24 7.29 -1.25
C PHE A 103 -0.19 8.34 -2.29
N VAL A 104 0.69 8.65 -3.26
CA VAL A 104 0.38 9.55 -4.37
C VAL A 104 -0.78 8.98 -5.21
N PHE A 105 -0.74 7.69 -5.54
CA PHE A 105 -1.77 7.01 -6.30
C PHE A 105 -3.14 7.06 -5.58
N LEU A 106 -3.17 6.69 -4.29
CA LEU A 106 -4.38 6.77 -3.46
C LEU A 106 -4.87 8.20 -3.29
N GLY A 107 -3.96 9.17 -3.19
CA GLY A 107 -4.30 10.60 -3.15
C GLY A 107 -5.00 11.06 -4.42
N ILE A 108 -4.48 10.68 -5.60
CA ILE A 108 -5.11 10.96 -6.89
C ILE A 108 -6.47 10.26 -6.98
N LEU A 109 -6.54 8.97 -6.62
CA LEU A 109 -7.78 8.20 -6.67
C LEU A 109 -8.85 8.80 -5.74
N SER A 110 -8.46 9.20 -4.53
CA SER A 110 -9.34 9.86 -3.58
C SER A 110 -9.81 11.22 -4.10
N LEU A 111 -8.96 11.99 -4.78
CA LEU A 111 -9.34 13.24 -5.40
C LEU A 111 -10.39 13.02 -6.50
N VAL A 112 -10.13 12.07 -7.41
CA VAL A 112 -11.07 11.70 -8.48
C VAL A 112 -12.41 11.26 -7.90
N PHE A 113 -12.37 10.43 -6.86
CA PHE A 113 -13.57 9.97 -6.16
C PHE A 113 -14.36 11.14 -5.55
N LEU A 114 -13.67 12.06 -4.87
CA LEU A 114 -14.30 13.20 -4.19
C LEU A 114 -14.88 14.21 -5.17
N VAL A 115 -14.16 14.50 -6.27
CA VAL A 115 -14.67 15.34 -7.37
C VAL A 115 -15.92 14.71 -7.98
N SER A 116 -15.92 13.40 -8.19
CA SER A 116 -17.07 12.70 -8.76
C SER A 116 -18.30 12.78 -7.85
N LEU A 117 -18.12 12.60 -6.53
CA LEU A 117 -19.21 12.78 -5.56
C LEU A 117 -19.77 14.20 -5.53
N VAL A 118 -18.90 15.21 -5.65
CA VAL A 118 -19.34 16.62 -5.72
C VAL A 118 -20.12 16.88 -7.01
N MET A 119 -19.69 16.31 -8.14
CA MET A 119 -20.41 16.40 -9.41
C MET A 119 -21.80 15.75 -9.32
N ASP A 120 -21.90 14.55 -8.74
CA ASP A 120 -23.19 13.88 -8.52
C ASP A 120 -24.11 14.73 -7.63
N GLY A 121 -23.59 15.25 -6.52
CA GLY A 121 -24.35 16.07 -5.58
C GLY A 121 -24.82 17.40 -6.17
N LEU A 122 -23.99 18.08 -6.97
CA LEU A 122 -24.37 19.33 -7.66
C LEU A 122 -25.32 19.08 -8.85
N GLY A 123 -25.16 17.94 -9.53
CA GLY A 123 -26.00 17.54 -10.66
C GLY A 123 -27.37 16.98 -10.27
N GLY A 124 -27.61 16.74 -8.97
CA GLY A 124 -28.82 16.06 -8.49
C GLY A 124 -28.87 14.58 -8.86
N ASN A 125 -27.74 14.00 -9.25
CA ASN A 125 -27.62 12.58 -9.60
C ASN A 125 -27.40 11.74 -8.33
N PRO A 126 -27.72 10.43 -8.37
CA PRO A 126 -27.32 9.51 -7.31
C PRO A 126 -25.80 9.50 -7.11
N PHE A 127 -25.35 9.47 -5.85
CA PHE A 127 -23.93 9.38 -5.54
C PHE A 127 -23.30 8.11 -6.13
N GLY A 128 -22.20 8.27 -6.86
CA GLY A 128 -21.46 7.20 -7.53
C GLY A 128 -21.74 7.10 -9.03
N ASP A 129 -22.75 7.80 -9.55
CA ASP A 129 -23.13 7.75 -10.97
C ASP A 129 -22.02 8.30 -11.87
N THR A 130 -21.37 9.40 -11.49
CA THR A 130 -20.23 9.96 -12.25
C THR A 130 -19.06 8.98 -12.32
N ILE A 131 -18.74 8.27 -11.24
CA ILE A 131 -17.64 7.27 -11.23
C ILE A 131 -18.02 6.08 -12.10
N GLN A 132 -19.26 5.62 -12.01
CA GLN A 132 -19.75 4.50 -12.78
C GLN A 132 -19.76 4.82 -14.28
N ASN A 133 -20.17 6.03 -14.66
CA ASN A 133 -20.13 6.50 -16.04
C ASN A 133 -18.69 6.63 -16.57
N LEU A 134 -17.77 7.16 -15.75
CA LEU A 134 -16.35 7.28 -16.10
C LEU A 134 -15.71 5.89 -16.29
N TRP A 135 -16.10 4.93 -15.45
CA TRP A 135 -15.71 3.53 -15.57
C TRP A 135 -16.22 2.87 -16.85
N ASN A 136 -17.52 3.01 -17.13
CA ASN A 136 -18.16 2.48 -18.35
C ASN A 136 -17.56 3.08 -19.63
N THR A 137 -17.07 4.32 -19.57
CA THR A 137 -16.43 4.99 -20.71
C THR A 137 -15.01 4.48 -20.94
N LEU A 138 -14.24 4.22 -19.88
CA LEU A 138 -12.85 3.73 -19.96
C LEU A 138 -12.78 2.25 -20.36
N LEU A 139 -13.74 1.46 -19.89
CA LEU A 139 -13.84 0.03 -20.15
C LEU A 139 -15.27 -0.25 -20.63
N PRO A 140 -15.56 -0.03 -21.93
CA PRO A 140 -16.85 -0.38 -22.49
C PRO A 140 -16.97 -1.90 -22.50
N ILE A 141 -17.55 -2.46 -21.44
CA ILE A 141 -17.93 -3.87 -21.39
C ILE A 141 -19.22 -3.98 -22.24
N PRO A 142 -19.25 -4.81 -23.29
CA PRO A 142 -20.48 -5.05 -24.07
C PRO A 142 -21.56 -5.75 -23.24
#